data_AF-A0AAN7LLJ0-F1
#
_entry.id   AF-A0AAN7LLJ0-F1
#
_cell.length_a   1.000
_cell.length_b   1.000
_cell.length_c   1.000
_cell.angle_alpha   90.00
_cell.angle_beta   90.00
_cell.angle_gamma   90.00
#
_symmetry.space_group_name_H-M   'P 1'
#
loop_
_entity.id
_entity.type
_entity.pdbx_description
1 polymer ?
#
loop_
_entity_poly.entity_id
_entity_poly.type
_entity_poly.pdbx_seq_one_letter_code
_entity_poly.pdbx_strand_id
1 'polypeptide(L)'
;MMQNEQNLRFNFVTNALVQDITTLNTKVFHVMVFGTKNITFRSIKIITPKDSPNTDGIQIGHSSAITTVDASIETGDDCVCIGDGSEQVTITSVTCELGHGISIGSLEKYNNELPVNGIFVKKSTLTNTLTGVRIKSWPASLPGVANNVHFEDITMNNVSDLVLIDQGYCQWNQCTIE
;
A
#
# COMPACT_ATOMS: atom_id res chain seq x y z
N MET A 1 16.28 -6.85 0.48
CA MET A 1 16.96 -6.42 -0.76
C MET A 1 16.09 -5.36 -1.40
N MET A 2 16.62 -4.16 -1.68
CA MET A 2 15.91 -3.21 -2.53
C MET A 2 15.86 -3.82 -3.93
N GLN A 3 14.70 -4.36 -4.34
CA GLN A 3 14.47 -4.68 -5.74
C GLN A 3 14.62 -3.37 -6.52
N ASN A 4 15.36 -3.37 -7.63
CA ASN A 4 15.61 -2.19 -8.47
C ASN A 4 14.69 -2.17 -9.71
N GLU A 5 13.56 -2.87 -9.64
CA GLU A 5 12.70 -3.14 -10.79
C GLU A 5 11.33 -2.44 -10.66
N GLN A 6 11.33 -1.18 -10.21
CA GLN A 6 10.14 -0.33 -10.22
C GLN A 6 10.08 0.55 -11.46
N ASN A 7 8.87 0.97 -11.84
CA ASN A 7 8.71 1.97 -12.90
C ASN A 7 9.12 3.36 -12.41
N LEU A 8 8.68 3.76 -11.22
CA LEU A 8 8.99 5.05 -10.61
C LEU A 8 9.48 4.87 -9.17
N ARG A 9 10.49 5.66 -8.80
CA ARG A 9 11.07 5.64 -7.45
C ARG A 9 11.33 7.05 -6.93
N PHE A 10 10.76 7.33 -5.77
CA PHE A 10 10.88 8.60 -5.05
C PHE A 10 11.54 8.32 -3.70
N ASN A 11 12.85 8.55 -3.62
CA ASN A 11 13.61 8.42 -2.39
C ASN A 11 13.96 9.80 -1.84
N PHE A 12 13.70 10.03 -0.56
CA PHE A 12 14.13 11.24 0.16
C PHE A 12 13.65 12.54 -0.48
N VAL A 13 12.48 12.50 -1.12
CA VAL A 13 11.87 13.68 -1.75
C VAL A 13 11.16 14.49 -0.67
N THR A 14 11.21 15.81 -0.77
CA THR A 14 10.45 16.71 0.10
C THR A 14 9.71 17.74 -0.74
N ASN A 15 8.43 17.97 -0.45
CA ASN A 15 7.58 18.98 -1.10
C ASN A 15 7.45 18.78 -2.61
N ALA A 16 6.68 17.77 -3.02
CA ALA A 16 6.48 17.48 -4.44
C ALA A 16 5.02 17.21 -4.80
N LEU A 17 4.67 17.52 -6.04
CA LEU A 17 3.43 17.13 -6.69
C LEU A 17 3.77 16.26 -7.90
N VAL A 18 3.27 15.04 -7.90
CA VAL A 18 3.34 14.10 -9.02
C VAL A 18 1.92 13.98 -9.55
N GLN A 19 1.70 14.40 -10.80
CA GLN A 19 0.35 14.46 -11.35
C GLN A 19 0.28 13.99 -12.80
N ASP A 20 -0.88 13.45 -13.17
CA ASP A 20 -1.25 13.10 -14.55
C ASP A 20 -0.29 12.09 -15.20
N ILE A 21 0.24 11.18 -14.41
CA ILE A 21 1.15 10.12 -14.87
C ILE A 21 0.38 8.82 -15.04
N THR A 22 0.61 8.16 -16.18
CA THR A 22 0.25 6.76 -16.38
C THR A 22 1.49 5.87 -16.29
N THR A 23 1.43 4.81 -15.51
CA THR A 23 2.46 3.76 -15.49
C THR A 23 1.84 2.43 -15.92
N LEU A 24 2.53 1.71 -16.80
CA LEU A 24 2.03 0.47 -17.41
C LEU A 24 3.02 -0.67 -17.14
N ASN A 25 2.49 -1.87 -16.86
CA ASN A 25 3.23 -3.14 -16.88
C ASN A 25 4.58 -3.09 -16.17
N THR A 26 4.57 -2.92 -14.85
CA THR A 26 5.80 -3.02 -14.07
C THR A 26 6.26 -4.47 -13.90
N LYS A 27 7.54 -4.65 -13.56
CA LYS A 27 8.08 -5.96 -13.17
C LYS A 27 7.78 -6.32 -11.72
N VAL A 28 7.80 -5.32 -10.84
CA VAL A 28 7.56 -5.46 -9.40
C VAL A 28 6.69 -4.29 -8.94
N PHE A 29 7.20 -3.17 -8.45
CA PHE A 29 6.30 -2.09 -8.00
C PHE A 29 6.15 -0.98 -9.04
N HIS A 30 4.95 -0.45 -9.22
CA HIS A 30 4.75 0.71 -10.10
C HIS A 30 5.41 1.96 -9.53
N VAL A 31 5.13 2.27 -8.27
CA VAL A 31 5.65 3.45 -7.57
C VAL A 31 6.20 3.06 -6.20
N MET A 32 7.49 3.32 -5.99
CA MET A 32 8.12 3.20 -4.68
C MET A 32 8.35 4.58 -4.06
N VAL A 33 7.88 4.77 -2.83
CA VAL A 33 8.01 6.00 -2.04
C VAL A 33 8.73 5.66 -0.74
N PHE A 34 9.94 6.19 -0.56
CA PHE A 34 10.78 5.89 0.59
C PHE A 34 11.41 7.14 1.17
N GLY A 35 11.42 7.28 2.50
CA GLY A 35 12.09 8.42 3.16
C GLY A 35 11.53 9.79 2.78
N THR A 36 10.31 9.84 2.22
CA THR A 36 9.76 11.02 1.54
C THR A 36 8.83 11.80 2.47
N LYS A 37 8.77 13.12 2.30
CA LYS A 37 7.94 14.01 3.11
C LYS A 37 7.12 14.97 2.27
N ASN A 38 5.83 15.12 2.58
CA ASN A 38 4.95 16.10 1.93
C ASN A 38 4.95 15.94 0.40
N ILE A 39 4.49 14.78 -0.08
CA ILE A 39 4.31 14.51 -1.50
C ILE A 39 2.84 14.21 -1.80
N THR A 40 2.34 14.74 -2.91
CA THR A 40 1.01 14.42 -3.42
C THR A 40 1.11 13.69 -4.75
N PHE A 41 0.47 12.54 -4.83
CA PHE A 41 0.16 11.80 -6.06
C PHE A 41 -1.28 12.12 -6.45
N ARG A 42 -1.47 12.84 -7.56
CA ARG A 42 -2.80 13.24 -8.05
C ARG A 42 -3.05 12.68 -9.44
N SER A 43 -4.25 12.19 -9.72
CA SER A 43 -4.61 11.76 -11.09
C SER A 43 -3.64 10.71 -11.66
N ILE A 44 -3.12 9.83 -10.80
CA ILE A 44 -2.21 8.77 -11.21
C ILE A 44 -3.03 7.60 -11.76
N LYS A 45 -2.59 7.07 -12.91
CA LYS A 45 -3.14 5.86 -13.51
C LYS A 45 -2.11 4.73 -13.49
N ILE A 46 -2.48 3.59 -12.96
CA ILE A 46 -1.66 2.37 -12.92
C ILE A 46 -2.46 1.26 -13.61
N ILE A 47 -1.83 0.58 -14.56
CA ILE A 47 -2.44 -0.55 -15.28
C ILE A 47 -1.43 -1.68 -15.41
N THR A 48 -1.82 -2.86 -14.92
CA THR A 48 -1.10 -4.12 -15.08
C THR A 48 -2.09 -5.30 -15.10
N PRO A 49 -1.83 -6.36 -15.89
CA PRO A 49 -2.69 -7.55 -15.89
C PRO A 49 -2.81 -8.20 -14.51
N LYS A 50 -4.04 -8.64 -14.18
CA LYS A 50 -4.40 -9.31 -12.90
C LYS A 50 -3.39 -10.36 -12.42
N ASP A 51 -2.92 -11.20 -13.34
CA ASP A 51 -2.12 -12.38 -13.00
C ASP A 51 -0.62 -12.08 -12.88
N SER A 52 -0.24 -10.80 -12.84
CA SER A 52 1.16 -10.36 -12.70
C SER A 52 1.54 -10.29 -11.21
N PRO A 53 2.34 -11.23 -10.69
CA PRO A 53 2.61 -11.31 -9.26
C PRO A 53 3.44 -10.12 -8.78
N ASN A 54 3.17 -9.67 -7.54
CA ASN A 54 3.94 -8.62 -6.86
C ASN A 54 3.96 -7.28 -7.59
N THR A 55 2.87 -6.99 -8.32
CA THR A 55 2.72 -5.75 -9.09
C THR A 55 2.09 -4.60 -8.32
N ASP A 56 2.58 -4.33 -7.11
CA ASP A 56 2.01 -3.32 -6.22
C ASP A 56 1.94 -1.94 -6.89
N GLY A 57 0.85 -1.22 -6.65
CA GLY A 57 0.60 0.10 -7.23
C GLY A 57 1.51 1.16 -6.62
N ILE A 58 1.15 1.65 -5.44
CA ILE A 58 1.96 2.62 -4.69
C ILE A 58 2.42 1.99 -3.39
N GLN A 59 3.73 1.79 -3.24
CA GLN A 59 4.32 1.32 -2.01
C GLN A 59 5.01 2.46 -1.26
N ILE A 60 4.63 2.64 0.01
CA ILE A 60 5.06 3.74 0.88
C ILE A 60 5.77 3.14 2.08
N GLY A 61 6.99 3.60 2.38
CA GLY A 61 7.72 3.21 3.59
C GLY A 61 8.53 4.38 4.14
N HIS A 62 8.71 4.44 5.47
CA HIS A 62 9.48 5.50 6.16
C HIS A 62 9.17 6.92 5.67
N SER A 63 7.90 7.22 5.39
CA SER A 63 7.50 8.45 4.70
C SER A 63 6.38 9.15 5.45
N SER A 64 6.33 10.48 5.39
CA SER A 64 5.36 11.28 6.16
C SER A 64 4.60 12.30 5.30
N ALA A 65 3.34 12.55 5.64
CA ALA A 65 2.48 13.48 4.91
C ALA A 65 2.37 13.12 3.42
N ILE A 66 1.94 11.89 3.15
CA ILE A 66 1.78 11.36 1.79
C ILE A 66 0.30 11.43 1.43
N THR A 67 -0.02 12.04 0.29
CA THR A 67 -1.41 12.09 -0.20
C THR A 67 -1.51 11.41 -1.56
N THR A 68 -2.36 10.41 -1.68
CA THR A 68 -2.80 9.86 -2.96
C THR A 68 -4.26 10.25 -3.18
N VAL A 69 -4.53 10.96 -4.27
CA VAL A 69 -5.84 11.52 -4.57
C VAL A 69 -6.23 11.35 -6.04
N ASP A 70 -7.50 11.04 -6.28
CA ASP A 70 -8.08 10.92 -7.62
C ASP A 70 -7.32 9.92 -8.52
N ALA A 71 -6.92 8.77 -7.98
CA ALA A 71 -6.11 7.77 -8.68
C ALA A 71 -6.94 6.56 -9.14
N SER A 72 -6.54 5.96 -10.26
CA SER A 72 -7.10 4.71 -10.80
C SER A 72 -5.99 3.67 -10.90
N ILE A 73 -6.12 2.58 -10.14
CA ILE A 73 -5.04 1.61 -9.95
C ILE A 73 -5.56 0.21 -10.23
N GLU A 74 -5.04 -0.40 -11.29
CA GLU A 74 -5.26 -1.79 -11.66
C GLU A 74 -3.94 -2.57 -11.54
N THR A 75 -3.90 -3.54 -10.64
CA THR A 75 -2.69 -4.27 -10.25
C THR A 75 -2.93 -5.78 -10.12
N GLY A 76 -1.86 -6.56 -10.03
CA GLY A 76 -1.91 -7.97 -9.63
C GLY A 76 -1.61 -8.21 -8.14
N ASP A 77 -1.25 -7.16 -7.39
CA ASP A 77 -1.02 -7.22 -5.94
C ASP A 77 -1.64 -5.99 -5.24
N ASP A 78 -1.10 -5.51 -4.12
CA ASP A 78 -1.64 -4.37 -3.37
C ASP A 78 -1.81 -3.11 -4.24
N CYS A 79 -3.00 -2.50 -4.20
CA CYS A 79 -3.29 -1.23 -4.86
C CYS A 79 -2.44 -0.10 -4.25
N VAL A 80 -2.47 -0.02 -2.91
CA VAL A 80 -1.56 0.81 -2.12
C VAL A 80 -1.08 0.00 -0.93
N CYS A 81 0.23 -0.03 -0.72
CA CYS A 81 0.90 -0.77 0.35
C CYS A 81 1.64 0.21 1.26
N ILE A 82 1.34 0.18 2.56
CA ILE A 82 1.91 1.09 3.56
C ILE A 82 2.77 0.27 4.52
N GLY A 83 4.08 0.40 4.39
CA GLY A 83 5.08 -0.22 5.26
C GLY A 83 5.40 0.60 6.50
N ASP A 84 6.33 0.07 7.29
CA ASP A 84 6.76 0.63 8.57
C ASP A 84 7.30 2.06 8.47
N GLY A 85 7.25 2.78 9.59
CA GLY A 85 7.69 4.18 9.69
C GLY A 85 6.89 5.17 8.85
N SER A 86 5.75 4.76 8.30
CA SER A 86 4.88 5.63 7.52
C SER A 86 3.90 6.37 8.43
N GLU A 87 3.82 7.69 8.26
CA GLU A 87 2.98 8.55 9.09
C GLU A 87 2.13 9.51 8.26
N GLN A 88 0.91 9.81 8.71
CA GLN A 88 0.05 10.83 8.08
C GLN A 88 -0.14 10.54 6.58
N VAL A 89 -0.58 9.33 6.25
CA VAL A 89 -0.86 8.91 4.88
C VAL A 89 -2.35 9.06 4.61
N THR A 90 -2.71 9.81 3.58
CA THR A 90 -4.09 9.99 3.13
C THR A 90 -4.27 9.39 1.75
N ILE A 91 -5.22 8.46 1.61
CA ILE A 91 -5.64 7.87 0.35
C ILE A 91 -7.10 8.25 0.17
N THR A 92 -7.42 9.07 -0.83
CA THR A 92 -8.79 9.55 -1.03
C THR A 92 -9.21 9.53 -2.49
N SER A 93 -10.48 9.22 -2.75
CA SER A 93 -11.01 9.21 -4.14
C SER A 93 -10.19 8.27 -5.04
N VAL A 94 -9.75 7.12 -4.50
CA VAL A 94 -8.96 6.15 -5.25
C VAL A 94 -9.86 4.99 -5.69
N THR A 95 -9.77 4.61 -6.94
CA THR A 95 -10.38 3.39 -7.47
C THR A 95 -9.30 2.31 -7.60
N CYS A 96 -9.42 1.25 -6.80
CA CYS A 96 -8.59 0.05 -6.91
C CYS A 96 -9.40 -1.03 -7.64
N GLU A 97 -8.85 -1.55 -8.72
CA GLU A 97 -9.42 -2.67 -9.46
C GLU A 97 -8.43 -3.84 -9.45
N LEU A 98 -8.95 -5.06 -9.26
CA LEU A 98 -8.12 -6.27 -9.21
C LEU A 98 -7.11 -6.24 -8.02
N GLY A 99 -6.17 -7.19 -8.00
CA GLY A 99 -5.13 -7.23 -6.98
C GLY A 99 -5.64 -7.43 -5.55
N HIS A 100 -4.93 -6.87 -4.58
CA HIS A 100 -5.08 -7.17 -3.15
C HIS A 100 -5.66 -6.02 -2.31
N GLY A 101 -6.17 -4.95 -2.92
CA GLY A 101 -6.77 -3.82 -2.21
C GLY A 101 -5.74 -2.93 -1.51
N ILE A 102 -6.15 -2.25 -0.44
CA ILE A 102 -5.29 -1.30 0.29
C ILE A 102 -4.78 -1.96 1.57
N SER A 103 -3.46 -2.09 1.67
CA SER A 103 -2.80 -2.84 2.74
C SER A 103 -1.89 -1.96 3.60
N ILE A 104 -1.97 -2.16 4.91
CA ILE A 104 -0.96 -1.76 5.88
C ILE A 104 -0.14 -3.01 6.24
N GLY A 105 1.17 -2.92 6.04
CA GLY A 105 2.12 -4.01 6.25
C GLY A 105 2.62 -4.68 4.96
N SER A 106 3.34 -5.81 5.04
CA SER A 106 3.52 -6.59 6.27
C SER A 106 4.37 -5.87 7.31
N LEU A 107 3.90 -5.84 8.55
CA LEU A 107 4.61 -5.28 9.70
C LEU A 107 5.25 -6.37 10.54
N GLU A 108 6.22 -5.96 11.35
CA GLU A 108 6.88 -6.71 12.40
C GLU A 108 7.71 -7.90 11.90
N LYS A 109 8.16 -7.83 10.64
CA LYS A 109 9.08 -8.83 10.05
C LYS A 109 10.52 -8.61 10.51
N TYR A 110 10.91 -7.34 10.61
CA TYR A 110 12.30 -6.94 10.86
C TYR A 110 12.49 -6.32 12.24
N ASN A 111 13.72 -6.41 12.75
CA ASN A 111 14.12 -5.71 13.97
C ASN A 111 14.04 -4.19 13.78
N ASN A 112 13.48 -3.52 14.80
CA ASN A 112 13.37 -2.07 14.89
C ASN A 112 12.50 -1.43 13.79
N GLU A 113 11.48 -2.14 13.31
CA GLU A 113 10.44 -1.51 12.50
C GLU A 113 9.79 -0.34 13.25
N LEU A 114 9.55 0.75 12.53
CA LEU A 114 8.98 1.96 13.11
C LEU A 114 7.44 1.90 13.09
N PRO A 115 6.75 2.57 14.03
CA PRO A 115 5.30 2.60 14.04
C PRO A 115 4.70 3.12 12.74
N VAL A 116 3.51 2.62 12.41
CA VAL A 116 2.64 3.21 11.39
C VAL A 116 1.53 3.98 12.11
N ASN A 117 1.36 5.26 11.78
CA ASN A 117 0.43 6.14 12.50
C ASN A 117 -0.28 7.13 11.58
N GLY A 118 -1.59 7.28 11.76
CA GLY A 118 -2.37 8.31 11.06
C GLY A 118 -2.57 7.95 9.60
N ILE A 119 -3.23 6.81 9.37
CA ILE A 119 -3.58 6.34 8.03
C ILE A 119 -5.06 6.60 7.80
N PHE A 120 -5.37 7.36 6.75
CA PHE A 120 -6.73 7.74 6.41
C PHE A 120 -7.03 7.31 4.99
N VAL A 121 -7.87 6.29 4.84
CA VAL A 121 -8.40 5.88 3.54
C VAL A 121 -9.86 6.29 3.49
N LYS A 122 -10.23 7.10 2.50
CA LYS A 122 -11.60 7.63 2.42
C LYS A 122 -12.15 7.77 1.02
N LYS A 123 -13.46 7.63 0.85
CA LYS A 123 -14.16 7.89 -0.43
C LYS A 123 -13.56 7.09 -1.61
N SER A 124 -13.09 5.88 -1.32
CA SER A 124 -12.41 5.04 -2.30
C SER A 124 -13.31 3.89 -2.72
N THR A 125 -13.11 3.40 -3.94
CA THR A 125 -13.86 2.27 -4.49
C THR A 125 -12.90 1.12 -4.75
N LEU A 126 -13.25 -0.06 -4.26
CA LEU A 126 -12.49 -1.28 -4.50
C LEU A 126 -13.39 -2.26 -5.26
N THR A 127 -12.93 -2.72 -6.41
CA THR A 127 -13.71 -3.57 -7.30
C THR A 127 -12.90 -4.81 -7.70
N ASN A 128 -13.50 -6.01 -7.55
CA ASN A 128 -12.88 -7.29 -7.92
C ASN A 128 -11.52 -7.57 -7.25
N THR A 129 -11.25 -6.97 -6.09
CA THR A 129 -10.02 -7.17 -5.33
C THR A 129 -10.14 -8.39 -4.41
N LEU A 130 -9.02 -9.04 -4.07
CA LEU A 130 -9.04 -10.14 -3.09
C LEU A 130 -9.41 -9.62 -1.70
N THR A 131 -8.82 -8.51 -1.29
CA THR A 131 -9.16 -7.86 -0.02
C THR A 131 -9.56 -6.41 -0.26
N GLY A 132 -10.42 -5.87 0.60
CA GLY A 132 -10.79 -4.47 0.58
C GLY A 132 -9.70 -3.66 1.27
N VAL A 133 -9.85 -3.50 2.58
CA VAL A 133 -8.80 -2.91 3.43
C VAL A 133 -8.16 -3.98 4.29
N ARG A 134 -6.84 -3.95 4.40
CA ARG A 134 -6.07 -5.01 5.04
C ARG A 134 -5.00 -4.47 5.98
N ILE A 135 -4.82 -5.12 7.12
CA ILE A 135 -3.68 -4.93 8.01
C ILE A 135 -3.03 -6.30 8.20
N LYS A 136 -1.74 -6.43 7.92
CA LYS A 136 -1.00 -7.70 7.99
C LYS A 136 0.26 -7.56 8.84
N SER A 137 0.43 -8.39 9.87
CA SER A 137 1.66 -8.50 10.66
C SER A 137 2.11 -9.95 10.81
N TRP A 138 3.42 -10.15 10.93
CA TRP A 138 4.01 -11.49 11.02
C TRP A 138 3.71 -12.18 12.36
N PRO A 139 3.53 -13.51 12.39
CA PRO A 139 3.35 -14.23 13.65
C PRO A 139 4.64 -14.24 14.48
N ALA A 140 4.51 -14.45 15.79
CA ALA A 140 5.62 -14.37 16.75
C ALA A 140 6.40 -13.05 16.62
N SER A 141 5.65 -11.96 16.39
CA SER A 141 6.20 -10.69 15.98
C SER A 141 7.05 -10.01 17.05
N LEU A 142 8.03 -9.26 16.55
CA LEU A 142 8.73 -8.24 17.32
C LEU A 142 7.74 -7.13 17.69
N PRO A 143 7.95 -6.38 18.78
CA PRO A 143 7.05 -5.29 19.16
C PRO A 143 6.89 -4.28 18.02
N GLY A 144 5.65 -4.07 17.59
CA GLY A 144 5.28 -3.08 16.58
C GLY A 144 3.93 -2.43 16.89
N VAL A 145 3.64 -1.34 16.20
CA VAL A 145 2.40 -0.57 16.40
C VAL A 145 1.90 -0.04 15.07
N ALA A 146 0.66 -0.39 14.73
CA ALA A 146 -0.17 0.35 13.79
C ALA A 146 -1.31 1.02 14.57
N ASN A 147 -1.38 2.35 14.57
CA ASN A 147 -2.40 3.09 15.31
C ASN A 147 -3.00 4.24 14.50
N ASN A 148 -4.14 4.75 14.97
CA ASN A 148 -4.85 5.86 14.31
C ASN A 148 -5.10 5.59 12.82
N VAL A 149 -5.70 4.43 12.54
CA VAL A 149 -6.05 3.98 11.18
C VAL A 149 -7.55 4.13 10.99
N HIS A 150 -7.96 4.83 9.93
CA HIS A 150 -9.35 5.11 9.61
C HIS A 150 -9.66 4.70 8.18
N PHE A 151 -10.72 3.92 8.01
CA PHE A 151 -11.29 3.53 6.73
C PHE A 151 -12.73 4.06 6.67
N GLU A 152 -13.00 5.04 5.82
CA GLU A 152 -14.26 5.79 5.80
C GLU A 152 -14.86 5.88 4.38
N ASP A 153 -16.18 5.81 4.23
CA ASP A 153 -16.84 5.94 2.92
C ASP A 153 -16.25 5.05 1.82
N ILE A 154 -15.95 3.79 2.14
CA ILE A 154 -15.35 2.84 1.20
C ILE A 154 -16.45 2.04 0.50
N THR A 155 -16.49 2.11 -0.83
CA THR A 155 -17.38 1.27 -1.65
C THR A 155 -16.64 0.01 -2.06
N MET A 156 -17.19 -1.16 -1.79
CA MET A 156 -16.59 -2.46 -2.12
C MET A 156 -17.52 -3.25 -3.04
N ASN A 157 -17.07 -3.52 -4.27
CA ASN A 157 -17.83 -4.22 -5.30
C ASN A 157 -17.15 -5.54 -5.63
N ASN A 158 -17.80 -6.67 -5.34
CA ASN A 158 -17.23 -8.01 -5.61
C ASN A 158 -15.82 -8.20 -5.01
N VAL A 159 -15.62 -7.69 -3.79
CA VAL A 159 -14.40 -7.87 -3.00
C VAL A 159 -14.55 -9.14 -2.17
N SER A 160 -13.53 -10.00 -2.12
CA SER A 160 -13.65 -11.30 -1.41
C SER A 160 -13.64 -11.12 0.11
N ASP A 161 -12.59 -10.53 0.66
CA ASP A 161 -12.49 -10.18 2.08
C ASP A 161 -12.60 -8.67 2.28
N LEU A 162 -13.72 -8.17 2.79
CA LEU A 162 -13.98 -6.73 2.89
C LEU A 162 -12.96 -6.00 3.78
N VAL A 163 -12.78 -6.52 5.00
CA VAL A 163 -11.79 -6.04 5.99
C VAL A 163 -11.04 -7.24 6.50
N LEU A 164 -9.72 -7.26 6.34
CA LEU A 164 -8.87 -8.34 6.82
C LEU A 164 -7.79 -7.81 7.76
N ILE A 165 -7.80 -8.24 9.01
CA ILE A 165 -6.72 -7.97 9.97
C ILE A 165 -6.10 -9.32 10.33
N ASP A 166 -4.87 -9.54 9.86
CA ASP A 166 -4.15 -10.81 9.97
C ASP A 166 -2.82 -10.61 10.70
N GLN A 167 -2.74 -11.10 11.94
CA GLN A 167 -1.51 -11.13 12.73
C GLN A 167 -0.76 -12.46 12.62
N GLY A 168 -1.23 -13.36 11.75
CA GLY A 168 -0.60 -14.61 11.38
C GLY A 168 0.02 -14.58 9.99
N TYR A 169 0.29 -13.38 9.45
CA TYR A 169 0.70 -13.23 8.06
C TYR A 169 2.04 -13.90 7.79
N CYS A 170 2.01 -14.96 6.98
CA CYS A 170 3.16 -15.81 6.73
C CYS A 170 3.41 -15.93 5.23
N GLN A 171 4.13 -14.96 4.67
CA GLN A 171 4.41 -14.96 3.25
C GLN A 171 5.28 -16.19 2.87
N TRP A 172 4.78 -16.97 1.91
CA TRP A 172 5.44 -18.19 1.39
C TRP A 172 5.85 -19.21 2.46
N ASN A 173 5.12 -19.29 3.58
CA ASN A 173 5.45 -20.15 4.71
C ASN A 173 6.85 -19.88 5.32
N GLN A 174 7.37 -18.65 5.19
CA GLN A 174 8.69 -18.25 5.70
C GLN A 174 8.64 -17.67 7.12
N CYS A 175 7.60 -17.97 7.89
CA CYS A 175 7.46 -17.52 9.27
C CYS A 175 7.90 -18.61 10.25
N THR A 176 8.29 -18.19 11.45
CA THR A 176 8.38 -19.10 12.60
C THR A 176 7.03 -19.08 13.30
N ILE A 177 6.41 -20.25 13.43
CA ILE A 177 5.19 -20.44 14.18
C ILE A 177 5.64 -20.97 15.54
N GLU A 178 5.33 -20.27 16.63
CA GLU A 178 5.60 -20.75 18.00
C GLU A 178 4.77 -21.99 18.35
#